data_AF-A0A4Q3Z5G3-F1
#
_entry.id   AF-A0A4Q3Z5G3-F1
#
_cell.length_a   1.000
_cell.length_b   1.000
_cell.length_c   1.000
_cell.angle_alpha   90.00
_cell.angle_beta   90.00
_cell.angle_gamma   90.00
#
_symmetry.space_group_name_H-M   'P 1'
#
loop_
_entity.id
_entity.type
_entity.pdbx_description
1 polymer ?
#
loop_
_entity_poly.entity_id
_entity_poly.type
_entity_poly.pdbx_seq_one_letter_code
_entity_poly.pdbx_strand_id
1 'polypeptide(L)'
;MSIETGGKPARWQLLDLLRGLTILAMVVFHLSWDLYYFGYSPVDVTQEFGWVVFQKSILSSFLLLVGMGLVLGHGNGIRWRRFWRRWAFIVIAALLTTAGTYWMFPDYFVFFGVLHAIALFSLMALPFLQ
;
A
#
# COMPACT_ATOMS: atom_id res chain seq x y z
N MET A 1 -34.42 -23.47 3.83
CA MET A 1 -33.31 -22.59 4.26
C MET A 1 -32.14 -22.84 3.33
N SER A 2 -32.23 -22.28 2.12
CA SER A 2 -31.23 -22.42 1.06
C SER A 2 -30.20 -21.33 1.32
N ILE A 3 -28.99 -21.69 1.78
CA ILE A 3 -27.90 -20.72 1.83
C ILE A 3 -27.53 -20.48 0.37
N GLU A 4 -28.04 -19.40 -0.21
CA GLU A 4 -27.45 -18.83 -1.42
C GLU A 4 -26.04 -18.38 -1.04
N THR A 5 -25.07 -19.29 -1.21
CA THR A 5 -23.68 -18.90 -1.31
C THR A 5 -23.53 -18.14 -2.61
N GLY A 6 -23.88 -16.85 -2.58
CA GLY A 6 -23.47 -15.86 -3.56
C GLY A 6 -21.95 -15.73 -3.54
N GLY A 7 -21.27 -16.78 -4.00
CA GLY A 7 -19.83 -16.86 -4.05
C GLY A 7 -19.36 -15.85 -5.06
N LYS A 8 -18.87 -14.69 -4.57
CA LYS A 8 -18.00 -13.83 -5.38
C LYS A 8 -16.98 -14.74 -6.07
N PRO A 9 -16.76 -14.60 -7.39
CA PRO A 9 -15.91 -15.53 -8.13
C PRO A 9 -14.58 -15.70 -7.42
N ALA A 10 -14.09 -16.93 -7.25
CA ALA A 10 -12.94 -17.30 -6.42
C ALA A 10 -11.68 -16.42 -6.65
N ARG A 11 -11.54 -15.86 -7.86
CA ARG A 11 -10.51 -14.87 -8.24
C ARG A 11 -10.51 -13.61 -7.36
N TRP A 12 -11.68 -13.16 -6.91
CA TRP A 12 -11.84 -11.94 -6.10
C TRP A 12 -11.56 -12.22 -4.63
N GLN A 13 -11.92 -13.41 -4.14
CA GLN A 13 -11.65 -13.84 -2.77
C GLN A 13 -10.15 -14.00 -2.50
N LEU A 14 -9.40 -14.59 -3.43
CA LEU A 14 -7.94 -14.71 -3.29
C LEU A 14 -7.27 -13.33 -3.26
N LEU A 15 -7.74 -12.39 -4.09
CA LEU A 15 -7.21 -11.02 -4.11
C LEU A 15 -7.51 -10.27 -2.82
N ASP A 16 -8.72 -10.42 -2.29
CA ASP A 16 -9.10 -9.82 -1.02
C ASP A 16 -8.33 -10.44 0.16
N LEU A 17 -8.07 -11.75 0.13
CA LEU A 17 -7.24 -12.44 1.11
C LEU A 17 -5.79 -11.95 1.08
N LEU A 18 -5.18 -11.87 -0.11
CA LEU A 18 -3.81 -11.39 -0.28
C LEU A 18 -3.67 -9.92 0.16
N ARG A 19 -4.68 -9.09 -0.12
CA ARG A 19 -4.74 -7.71 0.40
C ARG A 19 -4.79 -7.70 1.92
N GLY A 20 -5.65 -8.51 2.52
CA GLY A 20 -5.73 -8.64 3.98
C GLY A 20 -4.40 -9.05 4.59
N LEU A 21 -3.73 -10.06 4.01
CA LEU A 21 -2.42 -10.52 4.47
C LEU A 21 -1.35 -9.42 4.38
N THR A 22 -1.35 -8.66 3.28
CA THR A 22 -0.38 -7.57 3.09
C THR A 22 -0.60 -6.43 4.08
N ILE A 23 -1.86 -6.08 4.37
CA ILE A 23 -2.21 -5.08 5.39
C ILE A 23 -1.77 -5.56 6.77
N LEU A 24 -2.00 -6.83 7.10
CA LEU A 24 -1.59 -7.41 8.38
C LEU A 24 -0.07 -7.38 8.55
N ALA A 25 0.69 -7.73 7.51
CA ALA A 25 2.15 -7.62 7.52
C ALA A 25 2.63 -6.18 7.73
N MET A 26 1.96 -5.20 7.11
CA MET A 26 2.26 -3.78 7.30
C MET A 26 2.02 -3.30 8.74
N VAL A 27 0.94 -3.77 9.37
CA VAL A 27 0.64 -3.47 10.79
C VAL A 27 1.73 -4.04 11.70
N VAL A 28 2.15 -5.29 11.47
CA VAL A 28 3.23 -5.90 12.27
C VAL A 28 4.54 -5.11 12.14
N PHE A 29 4.91 -4.71 10.91
CA PHE A 29 6.10 -3.89 10.69
C PHE A 29 6.03 -2.55 11.43
N HIS A 30 4.90 -1.84 11.34
CA HIS A 30 4.73 -0.57 12.05
C HIS A 30 4.76 -0.75 13.57
N LEU A 31 4.18 -1.82 14.09
CA LEU A 31 4.19 -2.10 15.52
C LEU A 31 5.62 -2.36 16.02
N SER A 32 6.43 -3.09 15.25
CA SER A 32 7.86 -3.25 15.56
C SER A 32 8.63 -1.93 15.49
N TRP A 33 8.31 -1.05 14.55
CA TRP A 33 8.88 0.29 14.46
C TRP A 33 8.47 1.17 15.64
N ASP A 34 7.20 1.15 16.04
CA ASP A 34 6.70 1.89 17.20
C ASP A 34 7.42 1.45 18.48
N LEU A 35 7.60 0.14 18.69
CA LEU A 35 8.36 -0.38 19.84
C LEU A 35 9.82 0.09 19.84
N TYR A 36 10.46 0.14 18.67
CA TYR A 36 11.81 0.70 18.53
C TYR A 36 11.82 2.21 18.84
N TYR A 37 10.88 2.96 18.27
CA TYR A 37 10.76 4.40 18.45
C TYR A 37 10.52 4.80 19.92
N PHE A 38 9.67 4.06 20.63
CA PHE A 38 9.43 4.27 22.07
C PHE A 38 10.58 3.75 22.96
N GLY A 39 11.65 3.19 22.39
CA GLY A 39 12.82 2.71 23.12
C GLY A 39 12.63 1.37 23.84
N TYR A 40 11.55 0.64 23.55
CA TYR A 40 11.30 -0.69 24.12
C TYR A 40 12.09 -1.81 23.42
N SER A 41 12.58 -1.57 22.20
CA SER A 41 13.43 -2.50 21.45
C SER A 41 14.75 -1.85 21.06
N PRO A 42 15.92 -2.50 21.25
CA PRO A 42 17.20 -2.00 20.78
C PRO A 42 17.41 -2.22 19.27
N VAL A 43 16.52 -2.97 18.61
CA VAL A 43 16.64 -3.37 17.21
C VAL A 43 16.04 -2.30 16.31
N ASP A 44 16.90 -1.60 15.56
CA ASP A 44 16.46 -0.65 14.55
C ASP A 44 15.91 -1.37 13.32
N VAL A 45 14.58 -1.53 13.29
CA VAL A 45 13.88 -2.17 12.17
C VAL A 45 14.02 -1.43 10.83
N THR A 46 14.58 -0.21 10.82
CA THR A 46 14.84 0.56 9.60
C THR A 46 16.27 0.37 9.05
N GLN A 47 17.21 -0.08 9.88
CA GLN A 47 18.62 -0.30 9.50
C GLN A 47 18.93 -1.79 9.32
N GLU A 48 18.27 -2.65 10.09
CA GLU A 48 18.52 -4.08 10.07
C GLU A 48 18.11 -4.71 8.73
N PHE A 49 19.07 -5.37 8.08
CA PHE A 49 18.91 -5.91 6.72
C PHE A 49 17.66 -6.81 6.58
N GLY A 50 17.39 -7.67 7.57
CA GLY A 50 16.22 -8.55 7.57
C GLY A 50 14.90 -7.78 7.56
N TRP A 51 14.81 -6.69 8.33
CA TRP A 51 13.62 -5.85 8.43
C TRP A 51 13.44 -4.94 7.20
N VAL A 52 14.54 -4.43 6.64
CA VAL A 52 14.53 -3.67 5.38
C VAL A 52 14.02 -4.54 4.22
N VAL A 53 14.47 -5.79 4.12
CA VAL A 53 13.98 -6.74 3.11
C VAL A 53 12.50 -7.06 3.34
N PHE A 54 12.07 -7.21 4.60
CA PHE A 54 10.67 -7.41 4.95
C PHE A 54 9.79 -6.22 4.55
N GLN A 55 10.22 -4.99 4.83
CA GLN A 55 9.53 -3.78 4.40
C GLN A 55 9.39 -3.71 2.87
N LYS A 56 10.47 -4.00 2.14
CA LYS A 56 10.48 -4.02 0.66
C LYS A 56 9.58 -5.10 0.07
N SER A 57 9.47 -6.27 0.72
CA SER A 57 8.62 -7.35 0.24
C SER A 57 7.13 -7.04 0.44
N ILE A 58 6.76 -6.43 1.57
CA ILE A 58 5.40 -5.91 1.81
C ILE A 58 5.03 -4.87 0.75
N LEU A 59 5.92 -3.90 0.53
CA LEU A 59 5.72 -2.86 -0.49
C LEU A 59 5.51 -3.46 -1.89
N SER A 60 6.36 -4.40 -2.28
CA SER A 60 6.29 -5.08 -3.58
C SER A 60 4.98 -5.84 -3.73
N SER A 61 4.53 -6.53 -2.67
CA SER A 61 3.26 -7.26 -2.65
C SER A 61 2.07 -6.31 -2.81
N PHE A 62 2.12 -5.15 -2.16
CA PHE A 62 1.09 -4.12 -2.27
C PHE A 62 0.99 -3.58 -3.70
N LEU A 63 2.14 -3.29 -4.33
CA LEU A 63 2.20 -2.83 -5.72
C LEU A 63 1.68 -3.89 -6.70
N LEU A 64 2.07 -5.15 -6.52
CA LEU A 64 1.58 -6.27 -7.33
C LEU A 64 0.06 -6.44 -7.22
N LEU A 65 -0.50 -6.39 -5.99
CA LEU A 65 -1.94 -6.53 -5.78
C LEU A 65 -2.75 -5.34 -6.30
N VAL A 66 -2.19 -4.13 -6.25
CA VAL A 66 -2.79 -2.95 -6.87
C VAL A 66 -2.80 -3.10 -8.40
N GLY A 67 -1.68 -3.54 -9.00
CA GLY A 67 -1.57 -3.81 -10.43
C GLY A 67 -2.56 -4.89 -10.90
N MET A 68 -2.57 -6.06 -10.25
CA MET A 68 -3.53 -7.14 -10.57
C MET A 68 -4.98 -6.69 -10.40
N GLY A 69 -5.27 -5.92 -9.35
CA GLY A 69 -6.60 -5.37 -9.10
C GLY A 69 -7.07 -4.39 -10.17
N LEU A 70 -6.15 -3.66 -10.81
CA LEU A 70 -6.47 -2.79 -11.95
C LEU A 70 -6.84 -3.61 -13.18
N VAL A 71 -6.02 -4.59 -13.55
CA VAL A 71 -6.24 -5.46 -14.73
C VAL A 71 -7.56 -6.22 -14.62
N LEU A 72 -7.86 -6.77 -13.45
CA LEU A 72 -9.10 -7.53 -13.21
C LEU A 72 -10.34 -6.66 -13.05
N GLY A 73 -10.17 -5.41 -12.60
CA GLY A 73 -11.27 -4.47 -12.36
C GLY A 73 -11.83 -3.79 -13.62
N HIS A 74 -11.15 -3.93 -14.77
CA HIS A 74 -11.48 -3.18 -15.99
C HIS A 74 -12.27 -3.93 -17.05
N GLY A 75 -12.69 -5.18 -16.79
CA GLY A 75 -13.43 -5.98 -17.76
C GLY A 75 -14.79 -5.45 -18.25
N ASN A 76 -15.31 -4.34 -17.73
CA ASN A 76 -16.58 -3.74 -18.20
C ASN A 76 -16.61 -2.18 -18.19
N GLY A 77 -15.44 -1.51 -18.15
CA GLY A 77 -15.35 -0.06 -18.33
C GLY A 77 -14.60 0.70 -17.22
N ILE A 78 -13.81 1.69 -17.63
CA ILE A 78 -12.99 2.51 -16.73
C ILE A 78 -13.89 3.45 -15.93
N ARG A 79 -14.04 3.19 -14.63
CA ARG A 79 -14.74 4.10 -13.70
C ARG A 79 -13.80 5.24 -13.28
N TRP A 80 -13.48 6.11 -14.22
CA TRP A 80 -12.60 7.27 -14.09
C TRP A 80 -12.80 8.05 -12.79
N ARG A 81 -14.06 8.29 -12.40
CA ARG A 81 -14.42 9.05 -11.19
C ARG A 81 -13.94 8.40 -9.88
N ARG A 82 -13.98 7.06 -9.77
CA ARG A 82 -13.50 6.35 -8.57
C ARG A 82 -11.98 6.28 -8.53
N PHE A 83 -11.33 6.16 -9.70
CA PHE A 83 -9.87 6.17 -9.82
C PHE A 83 -9.30 7.51 -9.35
N TRP A 84 -9.76 8.63 -9.94
CA TRP A 84 -9.28 9.97 -9.59
C TRP A 84 -9.48 10.32 -8.12
N ARG A 85 -10.61 9.93 -7.51
CA ARG A 85 -10.84 10.16 -6.07
C ARG A 85 -9.84 9.41 -5.19
N ARG A 86 -9.53 8.16 -5.55
CA ARG A 86 -8.58 7.34 -4.79
C ARG A 86 -7.14 7.83 -5.00
N TRP A 87 -6.79 8.23 -6.23
CA TRP A 87 -5.50 8.79 -6.56
C TRP A 87 -5.25 10.14 -5.86
N ALA A 88 -6.22 11.05 -5.90
CA ALA A 88 -6.14 12.32 -5.19
C ALA A 88 -5.94 12.12 -3.68
N PHE A 89 -6.62 11.14 -3.07
CA PHE A 89 -6.41 10.83 -1.66
C PHE A 89 -4.99 10.35 -1.36
N ILE A 90 -4.42 9.49 -2.22
CA ILE A 90 -3.03 9.01 -2.09
C ILE A 90 -2.03 10.16 -2.22
N VAL A 91 -2.25 11.07 -3.18
CA VAL A 91 -1.38 12.24 -3.38
C VAL A 91 -1.48 13.23 -2.22
N ILE A 92 -2.70 13.50 -1.72
CA ILE A 92 -2.89 14.36 -0.55
C ILE A 92 -2.22 13.72 0.68
N ALA A 93 -2.39 12.42 0.88
CA ALA A 93 -1.70 11.71 1.95
C ALA A 93 -0.17 11.78 1.79
N ALA A 94 0.36 11.61 0.57
CA ALA A 94 1.79 11.75 0.29
C ALA A 94 2.32 13.14 0.68
N LEU A 95 1.60 14.20 0.26
CA LEU A 95 1.96 15.58 0.57
C LEU A 95 1.87 15.87 2.07
N LEU A 96 0.83 15.38 2.76
CA LEU A 96 0.69 15.52 4.20
C LEU A 96 1.79 14.78 4.95
N THR A 97 2.14 13.56 4.52
CA THR A 97 3.26 12.82 5.13
C THR A 97 4.56 13.57 4.95
N THR A 98 4.88 14.04 3.74
CA THR A 98 6.09 14.84 3.45
C THR A 98 6.12 16.14 4.25
N ALA A 99 5.01 16.88 4.33
CA ALA A 99 4.93 18.10 5.12
C ALA A 99 5.05 17.83 6.63
N GLY A 100 4.44 16.75 7.12
CA GLY A 100 4.51 16.34 8.52
C GLY A 100 5.91 15.87 8.93
N THR A 101 6.60 15.10 8.06
CA THR A 101 8.00 14.72 8.33
C THR A 101 8.92 15.92 8.28
N TYR A 102 8.70 16.88 7.39
CA TYR A 102 9.48 18.12 7.36
C TYR A 102 9.39 18.91 8.67
N TRP A 103 8.19 18.95 9.27
CA TRP A 103 7.96 19.66 10.54
C TRP A 103 8.49 18.91 11.76
N MET A 104 8.40 17.57 11.78
CA MET A 104 8.72 16.76 12.95
C MET A 104 10.15 16.18 12.94
N PHE A 105 10.71 15.93 11.75
CA PHE A 105 12.01 15.29 11.53
C PHE A 105 12.76 15.92 10.34
N PRO A 106 13.38 17.11 10.52
CA PRO A 106 14.05 17.81 9.43
C PRO A 106 15.22 17.03 8.82
N ASP A 107 15.88 16.16 9.59
CA ASP A 107 17.01 15.33 9.11
C ASP A 107 16.57 14.05 8.35
N TYR A 108 15.31 13.61 8.49
CA TYR A 108 14.75 12.42 7.85
C TYR A 108 13.55 12.75 6.96
N PHE A 109 13.71 13.78 6.12
CA PHE A 109 12.66 14.22 5.20
C PHE A 109 12.38 13.17 4.10
N VAL A 110 11.12 12.76 3.97
CA VAL A 110 10.67 11.82 2.93
C VAL A 110 10.42 12.57 1.61
N PHE A 111 11.48 12.78 0.83
CA PHE A 111 11.43 13.45 -0.49
C PHE A 111 10.69 12.59 -1.54
N PHE A 112 10.89 11.27 -1.51
CA PHE A 112 10.25 10.32 -2.43
C PHE A 112 9.88 9.03 -1.71
N GLY A 113 8.74 9.08 -1.01
CA GLY A 113 8.26 7.96 -0.20
C GLY A 113 7.49 6.89 -0.98
N VAL A 114 7.13 5.82 -0.26
CA VAL A 114 6.23 4.76 -0.75
C VAL A 114 4.94 5.32 -1.36
N LEU A 115 4.37 6.37 -0.77
CA LEU A 115 3.15 7.02 -1.29
C LEU A 115 3.37 7.68 -2.67
N HIS A 116 4.55 8.29 -2.90
CA HIS A 116 4.92 8.86 -4.21
C HIS A 116 5.08 7.75 -5.25
N ALA A 117 5.74 6.64 -4.88
CA ALA A 117 5.87 5.48 -5.75
C ALA A 117 4.49 4.89 -6.09
N ILE A 118 3.58 4.74 -5.11
CA ILE A 118 2.22 4.26 -5.34
C ILE A 118 1.45 5.21 -6.27
N ALA A 119 1.59 6.53 -6.10
CA ALA A 119 0.96 7.51 -6.98
C ALA A 119 1.49 7.41 -8.42
N LEU A 120 2.81 7.28 -8.59
CA LEU A 120 3.48 7.12 -9.89
C LEU A 120 3.08 5.81 -10.58
N PHE A 121 3.14 4.68 -9.87
CA PHE A 121 2.73 3.38 -10.41
C PHE A 121 1.24 3.33 -10.74
N SER A 122 0.39 3.99 -9.93
CA SER A 122 -1.03 4.13 -10.28
C SER A 122 -1.23 4.90 -11.59
N LEU A 123 -0.36 5.86 -11.89
CA LEU A 123 -0.36 6.63 -13.13
C LEU A 123 0.22 5.83 -14.31
N MET A 124 1.30 5.08 -14.09
CA MET A 124 1.88 4.16 -15.09
C MET A 124 0.96 2.98 -15.43
N ALA A 125 0.04 2.61 -14.53
CA ALA A 125 -0.96 1.58 -14.79
C ALA A 125 -2.14 2.10 -15.64
N LEU A 126 -2.31 3.42 -15.83
CA LEU A 126 -3.34 4.00 -16.70
C LEU A 126 -3.20 3.62 -18.19
N PRO A 127 -2.03 3.65 -18.83
CA PRO A 127 -1.89 3.25 -20.24
C PRO A 127 -2.15 1.76 -20.48
N PHE A 128 -1.95 0.90 -19.48
CA PHE A 128 -2.31 -0.54 -19.57
C PHE A 128 -3.81 -0.80 -19.44
N LEU A 129 -4.59 0.24 -19.14
CA LEU A 129 -6.05 0.22 -19.00
C LEU A 129 -6.77 0.60 -20.30
N GLN A 130 -6.02 1.07 -21.31
CA GLN A 130 -6.52 1.52 -22.61
C GLN A 130 -6.69 0.38 -23.59
#